data_AF-A0AAV6NNM6-F1
#
_entry.id   AF-A0AAV6NNM6-F1
#
_cell.length_a   1.000
_cell.length_b   1.000
_cell.length_c   1.000
_cell.angle_alpha   90.00
_cell.angle_beta   90.00
_cell.angle_gamma   90.00
#
_symmetry.space_group_name_H-M   'P 1'
#
loop_
_entity.id
_entity.type
_entity.pdbx_description
1 polymer ?
#
loop_
_entity_poly.entity_id
_entity_poly.type
_entity_poly.pdbx_seq_one_letter_code
_entity_poly.pdbx_strand_id
1 'polypeptide(L)'
;MVEVLGIDVSVPPSLHLISAFLAMEAADSLLCMARELGRGLVTETVQRFIWDHCISKAQEINHFHVPYLKNFMKKLISEVESSQVEVLDEFYELYSHYMVSWKDENLSKESATISKFVSFLFPHGKFFELSKVKEICGATTMLSQHACRCSIWPSSLYLSELILSFPDIFSTRKCFEVGSGVGLVGICLARVKTSSIVLSDGDPSTLANMKVNLGLNGLCCLSSATATPERTEEDLQTVECMHLPWESASESELEAFAPDIVLGADVIYDPVCLPHLVRVLSILLRPKQTHSSTHSFPGTEHVDDANHKNDVDDGSHGHKACGSERPVAYIASVIRNINTFNHFLEIAWILVLFKGKSNSFSAF
;
A
#
# COMPACT_ATOMS: atom_id res chain seq x y z
N MET A 1 13.81 15.26 44.00
CA MET A 1 12.77 15.03 42.98
C MET A 1 13.42 15.24 41.64
N VAL A 2 13.94 14.16 41.05
CA VAL A 2 14.55 14.18 39.71
C VAL A 2 13.42 13.96 38.72
N GLU A 3 13.17 14.93 37.84
CA GLU A 3 12.27 14.75 36.70
C GLU A 3 12.78 13.57 35.87
N VAL A 4 11.96 12.52 35.74
CA VAL A 4 12.22 11.43 34.81
C VAL A 4 12.01 12.02 33.41
N LEU A 5 13.10 12.54 32.82
CA LEU A 5 13.15 12.99 31.43
C LEU A 5 13.00 11.77 30.51
N GLY A 6 11.76 11.32 30.32
CA GLY A 6 11.42 10.31 29.32
C GLY A 6 11.69 10.83 27.91
N ILE A 7 12.03 9.92 27.00
CA ILE A 7 12.15 10.24 25.57
C ILE A 7 10.73 10.49 25.02
N ASP A 8 10.51 11.64 24.38
CA ASP A 8 9.24 11.94 23.72
C ASP A 8 9.03 10.96 22.55
N VAL A 9 7.96 10.15 22.62
CA VAL A 9 7.61 9.18 21.58
C VAL A 9 7.27 9.88 20.25
N SER A 10 6.84 11.13 20.33
CA SER A 10 6.33 11.85 19.17
C SER A 10 7.45 12.42 18.29
N VAL A 11 8.70 12.53 18.76
CA VAL A 11 9.77 13.11 17.93
C VAL A 11 10.21 12.17 16.80
N PRO A 12 10.69 12.68 15.66
CA PRO A 12 11.03 11.86 14.50
C PRO A 12 12.01 10.69 14.80
N PRO A 13 13.10 10.86 15.56
CA PRO A 13 13.99 9.74 15.89
C PRO A 13 13.29 8.59 16.63
N SER A 14 12.40 8.92 17.55
CA SER A 14 11.57 7.95 18.29
C SER A 14 10.65 7.19 17.35
N LEU A 15 9.95 7.91 16.46
CA LEU A 15 9.06 7.32 15.47
C LEU A 15 9.81 6.43 14.47
N HIS A 16 10.99 6.86 13.99
CA HIS A 16 11.83 6.08 13.08
C HIS A 16 12.23 4.74 13.72
N LEU A 17 12.68 4.76 14.98
CA LEU A 17 13.09 3.54 15.69
C LEU A 17 11.91 2.58 15.87
N ILE A 18 10.76 3.07 16.32
CA ILE A 18 9.55 2.25 16.50
C ILE A 18 9.10 1.67 15.15
N SER A 19 8.99 2.50 14.12
CA SER A 19 8.55 2.08 12.79
C SER A 19 9.51 1.05 12.18
N ALA A 20 10.83 1.26 12.27
CA ALA A 20 11.82 0.31 11.78
C ALA A 20 11.76 -1.02 12.54
N PHE A 21 11.53 -0.98 13.85
CA PHE A 21 11.40 -2.20 14.65
C PHE A 21 10.17 -3.01 14.24
N LEU A 22 9.02 -2.36 14.04
CA LEU A 22 7.78 -3.01 13.62
C LEU A 22 7.80 -3.48 12.15
N ALA A 23 8.61 -2.83 11.30
CA ALA A 23 8.91 -3.27 9.94
C ALA A 23 9.88 -4.47 9.89
N MET A 24 10.43 -4.85 11.05
CA MET A 24 11.45 -5.88 11.20
C MET A 24 12.74 -5.58 10.42
N GLU A 25 13.19 -4.32 10.47
CA GLU A 25 14.45 -3.89 9.88
C GLU A 25 15.67 -4.60 10.49
N ALA A 26 16.79 -4.61 9.77
CA ALA A 26 18.00 -5.25 10.28
C ALA A 26 18.40 -4.70 11.65
N ALA A 27 18.77 -5.58 12.59
CA ALA A 27 19.12 -5.20 13.95
C ALA A 27 20.23 -4.14 14.01
N ASP A 28 21.19 -4.14 13.08
CA ASP A 28 22.24 -3.12 13.04
C ASP A 28 21.69 -1.72 12.70
N SER A 29 20.66 -1.64 11.85
CA SER A 29 19.95 -0.40 11.54
C SER A 29 19.20 0.11 12.78
N LEU A 30 18.55 -0.78 13.53
CA LEU A 30 17.87 -0.44 14.78
C LEU A 30 18.84 0.07 15.84
N LEU A 31 20.00 -0.58 15.99
CA LEU A 31 21.04 -0.11 16.90
C LEU A 31 21.60 1.26 16.50
N CYS A 32 21.72 1.52 15.19
CA CYS A 32 22.09 2.85 14.68
C CYS A 32 21.08 3.92 15.12
N MET A 33 19.78 3.66 14.94
CA MET A 33 18.70 4.56 15.37
C MET A 33 18.63 4.70 16.90
N ALA A 34 18.85 3.62 17.64
CA ALA A 34 18.89 3.64 19.10
C ALA A 34 20.05 4.52 19.61
N ARG A 35 21.23 4.44 18.99
CA ARG A 35 22.35 5.34 19.30
C ARG A 35 22.01 6.79 18.97
N GLU A 36 21.40 7.06 17.81
CA GLU A 36 20.97 8.42 17.47
C GLU A 36 20.03 9.00 18.55
N LEU A 37 19.07 8.20 19.02
CA LEU A 37 18.14 8.57 20.08
C LEU A 37 18.85 8.89 21.40
N GLY A 38 19.90 8.13 21.75
CA GLY A 38 20.71 8.32 22.95
C GLY A 38 21.98 9.15 22.75
N ARG A 39 22.06 9.98 21.70
CA ARG A 39 23.19 10.88 21.41
C ARG A 39 24.55 10.15 21.29
N GLY A 40 24.54 8.96 20.70
CA GLY A 40 25.70 8.13 20.40
C GLY A 40 25.78 6.83 21.20
N LEU A 41 24.98 6.68 22.25
CA LEU A 41 24.99 5.52 23.15
C LEU A 41 23.57 4.96 23.35
N VAL A 42 23.47 3.67 23.64
CA VAL A 42 22.21 3.06 24.10
C VAL A 42 22.15 3.18 25.63
N THR A 43 21.75 4.37 26.10
CA THR A 43 21.64 4.68 27.54
C THR A 43 20.50 3.90 28.19
N GLU A 44 20.46 3.84 29.53
CA GLU A 44 19.35 3.25 30.29
C GLU A 44 17.97 3.81 29.86
N THR A 45 17.88 5.11 29.56
CA THR A 45 16.65 5.74 29.04
C THR A 45 16.25 5.21 27.66
N VAL A 46 17.22 4.98 26.76
CA VAL A 46 16.96 4.38 25.44
C VAL A 46 16.57 2.92 25.58
N GLN A 47 17.21 2.17 26.48
CA GLN A 47 16.86 0.79 26.75
C GLN A 47 15.40 0.68 27.23
N ARG A 48 14.99 1.52 28.19
CA ARG A 48 13.58 1.60 28.65
C ARG A 48 12.63 1.96 27.52
N PHE A 49 12.98 2.92 26.68
CA PHE A 49 12.18 3.28 25.51
C PHE A 49 11.99 2.09 24.56
N ILE A 50 13.05 1.35 24.25
CA ILE A 50 12.98 0.14 23.41
C ILE A 50 12.11 -0.93 24.07
N TRP A 51 12.25 -1.12 25.38
CA TRP A 51 11.41 -2.07 26.12
C TRP A 51 9.93 -1.70 26.00
N ASP A 52 9.57 -0.50 26.43
CA ASP A 52 8.18 -0.05 26.56
C ASP A 52 7.45 0.09 25.22
N HIS A 53 8.15 0.58 24.19
CA HIS A 53 7.52 0.95 22.91
C HIS A 53 7.79 -0.03 21.76
N CYS A 54 8.80 -0.90 21.88
CA CYS A 54 9.11 -1.88 20.85
C CYS A 54 8.86 -3.30 21.37
N ILE A 55 9.64 -3.76 22.35
CA ILE A 55 9.66 -5.18 22.76
C ILE A 55 8.34 -5.58 23.40
N SER A 56 7.87 -4.87 24.43
CA SER A 56 6.61 -5.19 25.11
C SER A 56 5.42 -5.11 24.16
N LYS A 57 5.42 -4.13 23.24
CA LYS A 57 4.39 -4.03 22.21
C LYS A 57 4.42 -5.16 21.19
N ALA A 58 5.60 -5.62 20.78
CA ALA A 58 5.70 -6.82 19.94
C ALA A 58 5.15 -8.08 20.62
N GLN A 59 5.27 -8.20 21.94
CA GLN A 59 4.71 -9.34 22.68
C GLN A 59 3.18 -9.32 22.75
N GLU A 60 2.56 -8.13 22.66
CA GLU A 60 1.09 -7.98 22.56
C GLU A 60 0.57 -8.33 21.15
N ILE A 61 1.42 -8.26 20.13
CA ILE A 61 1.05 -8.51 18.74
C ILE A 61 1.03 -10.01 18.46
N ASN A 62 -0.14 -10.53 18.06
CA ASN A 62 -0.26 -11.92 17.65
C ASN A 62 0.61 -12.20 16.40
N HIS A 63 1.35 -13.32 16.43
CA HIS A 63 2.25 -13.74 15.33
C HIS A 63 3.44 -12.80 15.04
N PHE A 64 3.97 -12.07 16.03
CA PHE A 64 5.24 -11.37 15.86
C PHE A 64 6.40 -12.37 15.75
N HIS A 65 7.37 -12.10 14.87
CA HIS A 65 8.43 -13.06 14.54
C HIS A 65 9.47 -13.18 15.65
N VAL A 66 9.32 -14.22 16.48
CA VAL A 66 10.19 -14.48 17.62
C VAL A 66 11.69 -14.59 17.24
N PRO A 67 12.12 -15.18 16.09
CA PRO A 67 13.56 -15.30 15.80
C PRO A 67 14.21 -13.95 15.59
N TYR A 68 13.43 -13.02 15.04
CA TYR A 68 13.85 -11.64 14.87
C TYR A 68 13.99 -10.95 16.23
N LEU A 69 13.04 -11.09 17.16
CA LEU A 69 13.16 -10.53 18.51
C LEU A 69 14.43 -11.03 19.20
N LYS A 70 14.63 -12.35 19.20
CA LYS A 70 15.81 -12.98 19.80
C LYS A 70 17.12 -12.47 19.21
N ASN A 71 17.20 -12.32 17.88
CA ASN A 71 18.39 -11.80 17.23
C ASN A 71 18.63 -10.32 17.57
N PHE A 72 17.57 -9.50 17.57
CA PHE A 72 17.65 -8.10 17.95
C PHE A 72 18.09 -7.95 19.40
N MET A 73 17.48 -8.67 20.34
CA MET A 73 17.85 -8.67 21.76
C MET A 73 19.31 -9.05 21.98
N LYS A 74 19.79 -10.13 21.33
CA LYS A 74 21.19 -10.54 21.41
C LYS A 74 22.14 -9.40 21.02
N LYS A 75 21.85 -8.72 19.92
CA LYS A 75 22.67 -7.62 19.42
C LYS A 75 22.55 -6.37 20.31
N LEU A 76 21.37 -6.07 20.82
CA LEU A 76 21.13 -4.97 21.75
C LEU A 76 21.90 -5.15 23.07
N ILE A 77 21.83 -6.33 23.68
CA ILE A 77 22.59 -6.66 24.90
C ILE A 77 24.09 -6.48 24.63
N SER A 78 24.60 -7.07 23.54
CA SER A 78 26.02 -6.95 23.18
C SER A 78 26.47 -5.51 22.94
N GLU A 79 25.62 -4.66 22.35
CA GLU A 79 25.91 -3.24 22.13
C GLU A 79 26.05 -2.48 23.46
N VAL A 80 25.10 -2.69 24.37
CA VAL A 80 25.07 -2.04 25.69
C VAL A 80 26.28 -2.49 26.54
N GLU A 81 26.58 -3.80 26.58
CA GLU A 81 27.75 -4.37 27.26
C GLU A 81 29.07 -3.80 26.72
N SER A 82 29.20 -3.70 25.38
CA SER A 82 30.42 -3.16 24.76
C SER A 82 30.65 -1.68 25.09
N SER A 83 29.58 -0.95 25.39
CA SER A 83 29.61 0.46 25.77
C SER A 83 29.83 0.69 27.28
N GLN A 84 30.03 -0.39 28.06
CA GLN A 84 30.17 -0.34 29.53
C GLN A 84 28.97 0.30 30.24
N VAL A 85 27.78 0.18 29.66
CA VAL A 85 26.51 0.60 30.26
C VAL A 85 25.87 -0.64 30.89
N GLU A 86 25.18 -0.46 32.02
CA GLU A 86 24.41 -1.54 32.65
C GLU A 86 23.22 -1.93 31.76
N VAL A 87 23.07 -3.22 31.52
CA VAL A 87 21.97 -3.78 30.72
C VAL A 87 20.75 -3.95 31.63
N LEU A 88 19.56 -3.60 31.13
CA LEU A 88 18.31 -3.85 31.85
C LEU A 88 18.11 -5.35 32.13
N ASP A 89 17.77 -5.70 33.38
CA ASP A 89 17.51 -7.08 33.82
C ASP A 89 16.44 -7.75 32.94
N GLU A 90 15.41 -6.99 32.56
CA GLU A 90 14.31 -7.44 31.71
C GLU A 90 14.80 -7.96 30.34
N PHE A 91 15.88 -7.41 29.80
CA PHE A 91 16.47 -7.91 28.55
C PHE A 91 17.11 -9.29 28.75
N TYR A 92 17.81 -9.52 29.85
CA TYR A 92 18.39 -10.83 30.14
C TYR A 92 17.30 -11.86 30.44
N GLU A 93 16.28 -11.49 31.23
CA GLU A 93 15.15 -12.36 31.54
C GLU A 93 14.45 -12.83 30.26
N LEU A 94 14.04 -11.89 29.40
CA LEU A 94 13.34 -12.22 28.16
C LEU A 94 14.24 -12.98 27.17
N TYR A 95 15.53 -12.64 27.07
CA TYR A 95 16.45 -13.36 26.19
C TYR A 95 16.70 -14.79 26.68
N SER A 96 16.83 -14.98 28.00
CA SER A 96 16.97 -16.31 28.61
C SER A 96 15.74 -17.18 28.36
N HIS A 97 14.54 -16.59 28.44
CA HIS A 97 13.29 -17.28 28.09
C HIS A 97 13.33 -17.76 26.62
N TYR A 98 13.74 -16.91 25.67
CA TYR A 98 13.93 -17.33 24.27
C TYR A 98 15.08 -18.32 24.04
N MET A 99 16.02 -18.47 24.96
CA MET A 99 17.07 -19.51 24.87
C MET A 99 16.55 -20.88 25.28
N VAL A 100 15.63 -20.92 26.24
CA VAL A 100 15.02 -22.15 26.76
C VAL A 100 13.92 -22.64 25.81
N SER A 101 12.95 -21.79 25.50
CA SER A 101 11.74 -22.18 24.75
C SER A 101 12.01 -22.55 23.28
N TRP A 102 13.07 -21.99 22.67
CA TRP A 102 13.39 -22.27 21.25
C TRP A 102 13.87 -23.70 20.99
N LYS A 103 14.40 -24.37 22.00
CA LYS A 103 14.95 -25.72 21.80
C LYS A 103 13.85 -26.75 21.54
N ASP A 104 12.61 -26.48 21.95
CA ASP A 104 11.48 -27.40 21.82
C ASP A 104 10.61 -27.15 20.57
N GLU A 105 10.50 -25.90 20.07
CA GLU A 105 9.57 -25.54 18.98
C GLU A 105 10.01 -25.92 17.55
N ASN A 106 11.27 -26.31 17.33
CA ASN A 106 11.75 -26.76 16.02
C ASN A 106 11.17 -28.13 15.58
N LEU A 107 10.36 -28.78 16.42
CA LEU A 107 9.72 -30.07 16.13
C LEU A 107 8.32 -29.95 15.50
N SER A 108 7.66 -28.80 15.59
CA SER A 108 6.35 -28.56 14.95
C SER A 108 6.51 -27.59 13.78
N LYS A 109 6.71 -28.16 12.58
CA LYS A 109 6.59 -27.48 11.28
C LYS A 109 5.14 -27.04 11.05
N GLU A 110 4.70 -25.99 11.73
CA GLU A 110 3.52 -25.24 11.30
C GLU A 110 3.99 -23.97 10.59
N SER A 111 3.40 -23.73 9.41
CA SER A 111 3.66 -22.63 8.49
C SER A 111 3.63 -21.28 9.22
N ALA A 112 4.80 -20.77 9.65
CA ALA A 112 4.87 -19.54 10.42
C ALA A 112 4.46 -18.35 9.56
N THR A 113 3.26 -17.83 9.82
CA THR A 113 2.83 -16.52 9.34
C THR A 113 3.56 -15.44 10.13
N ILE A 114 4.14 -14.48 9.43
CA ILE A 114 4.89 -13.37 10.03
C ILE A 114 4.13 -12.08 9.79
N SER A 115 3.80 -11.37 10.86
CA SER A 115 3.22 -10.02 10.77
C SER A 115 4.33 -8.97 10.69
N LYS A 116 4.33 -8.16 9.63
CA LYS A 116 5.14 -6.93 9.52
C LYS A 116 4.23 -5.71 9.48
N PHE A 117 4.71 -4.58 9.99
CA PHE A 117 4.00 -3.31 9.93
C PHE A 117 4.81 -2.32 9.12
N VAL A 118 4.19 -1.77 8.08
CA VAL A 118 4.75 -0.64 7.33
C VAL A 118 4.16 0.63 7.89
N SER A 119 5.00 1.62 8.16
CA SER A 119 4.59 2.94 8.61
C SER A 119 5.05 3.99 7.61
N PHE A 120 4.12 4.79 7.10
CA PHE A 120 4.47 5.99 6.32
C PHE A 120 4.45 7.20 7.25
N LEU A 121 5.58 7.92 7.33
CA LEU A 121 5.78 9.06 8.23
C LEU A 121 5.89 10.34 7.42
N PHE A 122 4.89 11.22 7.53
CA PHE A 122 4.88 12.50 6.83
C PHE A 122 5.25 13.66 7.75
N PRO A 123 6.09 14.62 7.29
CA PRO A 123 6.39 15.83 8.05
C PRO A 123 5.12 16.67 8.27
N HIS A 124 5.05 17.38 9.40
CA HIS A 124 3.92 18.26 9.70
C HIS A 124 3.76 19.37 8.64
N GLY A 125 2.55 19.48 8.09
CA GLY A 125 2.04 20.70 7.46
C GLY A 125 2.32 20.84 5.95
N LYS A 126 1.32 20.43 5.15
CA LYS A 126 0.79 21.09 3.92
C LYS A 126 -0.16 20.20 3.10
N PHE A 127 -0.74 19.15 3.68
CA PHE A 127 -1.81 18.41 3.03
C PHE A 127 -3.16 18.74 3.68
N PHE A 128 -4.18 18.85 2.82
CA PHE A 128 -5.54 19.29 3.12
C PHE A 128 -6.16 18.58 4.32
N GLU A 129 -7.09 19.27 4.97
CA GLU A 129 -7.86 18.93 6.18
C GLU A 129 -8.22 17.43 6.40
N LEU A 130 -7.22 16.59 6.68
CA LEU A 130 -7.33 15.48 7.63
C LEU A 130 -6.75 16.02 8.95
N SER A 131 -7.66 16.42 9.82
CA SER A 131 -7.37 17.05 11.10
C SER A 131 -6.35 16.29 11.95
N LYS A 132 -5.25 16.97 12.27
CA LYS A 132 -4.47 16.83 13.53
C LYS A 132 -4.18 15.39 14.00
N VAL A 133 -3.39 14.63 13.24
CA VAL A 133 -2.62 13.51 13.78
C VAL A 133 -1.26 13.50 13.06
N LYS A 134 -0.16 13.20 13.76
CA LYS A 134 1.05 12.67 13.10
C LYS A 134 0.62 11.37 12.45
N GLU A 135 0.11 11.43 11.23
CA GLU A 135 -0.61 10.30 10.64
C GLU A 135 0.40 9.24 10.24
N ILE A 136 0.72 8.37 11.18
CA ILE A 136 1.37 7.10 10.92
C ILE A 136 0.32 6.28 10.17
N CYS A 137 0.36 6.31 8.84
CA CYS A 137 -0.38 5.34 8.07
C CYS A 137 0.30 3.99 8.25
N GLY A 138 -0.16 3.24 9.25
CA GLY A 138 0.21 1.86 9.49
C GLY A 138 -0.51 0.96 8.50
N ALA A 139 0.24 0.10 7.82
CA ALA A 139 -0.26 -1.03 7.06
C ALA A 139 0.29 -2.33 7.66
N THR A 140 -0.58 -3.13 8.28
CA THR A 140 -0.20 -4.45 8.78
C THR A 140 -0.28 -5.46 7.65
N THR A 141 0.79 -6.21 7.43
CA THR A 141 0.90 -7.22 6.38
C THR A 141 1.42 -8.54 6.94
N MET A 142 0.63 -9.59 6.79
CA MET A 142 1.05 -10.97 7.01
C MET A 142 1.83 -11.48 5.78
N LEU A 143 3.00 -12.05 6.03
CA LEU A 143 3.85 -12.73 5.06
C LEU A 143 3.86 -14.23 5.38
N SER A 144 3.66 -15.07 4.38
CA SER A 144 3.80 -16.52 4.51
C SER A 144 5.18 -16.96 4.00
N GLN A 145 5.95 -17.70 4.81
CA GLN A 145 7.31 -18.11 4.47
C GLN A 145 7.42 -19.00 3.21
N HIS A 146 6.32 -19.63 2.77
CA HIS A 146 6.33 -20.58 1.66
C HIS A 146 5.79 -20.02 0.33
N ALA A 147 5.32 -18.78 0.30
CA ALA A 147 4.99 -18.10 -0.94
C ALA A 147 6.00 -16.97 -1.14
N CYS A 148 7.05 -17.20 -1.94
CA CYS A 148 7.97 -16.16 -2.41
C CYS A 148 7.23 -14.95 -3.04
N ARG A 149 5.96 -15.15 -3.42
CA ARG A 149 5.03 -14.16 -3.96
C ARG A 149 4.37 -13.23 -2.91
N CYS A 150 4.42 -13.56 -1.62
CA CYS A 150 3.80 -12.78 -0.54
C CYS A 150 4.83 -11.98 0.27
N SER A 151 5.64 -11.15 -0.41
CA SER A 151 6.55 -10.18 0.20
C SER A 151 6.11 -8.75 -0.10
N ILE A 152 6.50 -7.80 0.75
CA ILE A 152 6.41 -6.38 0.41
C ILE A 152 7.59 -6.06 -0.51
N TRP A 153 7.28 -5.54 -1.70
CA TRP A 153 8.28 -5.21 -2.70
C TRP A 153 8.58 -3.70 -2.69
N PRO A 154 9.81 -3.26 -3.00
CA PRO A 154 10.16 -1.82 -3.02
C PRO A 154 9.21 -0.99 -3.89
N SER A 155 8.76 -1.54 -5.02
CA SER A 155 7.81 -0.87 -5.92
C SER A 155 6.43 -0.64 -5.29
N SER A 156 5.95 -1.52 -4.40
CA SER A 156 4.67 -1.32 -3.72
C SER A 156 4.80 -0.27 -2.62
N LEU A 157 5.95 -0.19 -1.95
CA LEU A 157 6.26 0.91 -1.03
C LEU A 157 6.28 2.25 -1.77
N TYR A 158 6.94 2.32 -2.93
CA TYR A 158 7.01 3.54 -3.74
C TYR A 158 5.63 4.01 -4.22
N LEU A 159 4.79 3.11 -4.76
CA LEU A 159 3.43 3.49 -5.15
C LEU A 159 2.58 3.91 -3.95
N SER A 160 2.74 3.25 -2.81
CA SER A 160 2.03 3.62 -1.57
C SER A 160 2.41 5.02 -1.11
N GLU A 161 3.71 5.36 -1.14
CA GLU A 161 4.19 6.71 -0.86
C GLU A 161 3.61 7.73 -1.86
N LEU A 162 3.59 7.42 -3.16
CA LEU A 162 2.99 8.27 -4.19
C LEU A 162 1.50 8.54 -3.90
N ILE A 163 0.73 7.50 -3.55
CA ILE A 163 -0.69 7.61 -3.24
C ILE A 163 -0.92 8.54 -2.05
N LEU A 164 -0.20 8.29 -0.96
CA LEU A 164 -0.35 9.05 0.28
C LEU A 164 0.19 10.48 0.16
N SER A 165 1.21 10.70 -0.68
CA SER A 165 1.78 12.03 -0.94
C SER A 165 0.94 12.87 -1.90
N PHE A 166 0.14 12.24 -2.76
CA PHE A 166 -0.66 12.94 -3.78
C PHE A 166 -2.11 12.41 -3.81
N PRO A 167 -2.86 12.52 -2.70
CA PRO A 167 -4.19 11.93 -2.58
C PRO A 167 -5.17 12.46 -3.65
N ASP A 168 -5.03 13.70 -4.08
CA ASP A 168 -5.90 14.35 -5.08
C ASP A 168 -5.88 13.64 -6.44
N ILE A 169 -4.79 12.94 -6.78
CA ILE A 169 -4.70 12.15 -8.03
C ILE A 169 -5.68 10.97 -7.99
N PHE A 170 -5.89 10.39 -6.82
CA PHE A 170 -6.63 9.13 -6.64
C PHE A 170 -8.03 9.36 -6.04
N SER A 171 -8.24 10.45 -5.31
CA SER A 171 -9.50 10.77 -4.67
C SER A 171 -10.65 10.79 -5.68
N THR A 172 -11.78 10.18 -5.33
CA THR A 172 -12.97 10.05 -6.21
C THR A 172 -12.76 9.23 -7.50
N ARG A 173 -11.57 8.66 -7.75
CA ARG A 173 -11.28 7.83 -8.93
C ARG A 173 -11.58 6.35 -8.69
N LYS A 174 -11.93 5.62 -9.74
CA LYS A 174 -11.98 4.15 -9.73
C LYS A 174 -10.59 3.58 -9.98
N CYS A 175 -10.04 2.86 -9.01
CA CYS A 175 -8.70 2.30 -9.07
C CYS A 175 -8.74 0.78 -9.23
N PHE A 176 -7.92 0.25 -10.14
CA PHE A 176 -7.73 -1.18 -10.35
C PHE A 176 -6.26 -1.53 -10.24
N GLU A 177 -5.88 -2.41 -9.32
CA GLU A 177 -4.50 -2.89 -9.21
C GLU A 177 -4.36 -4.29 -9.81
N VAL A 178 -3.40 -4.45 -10.74
CA VAL A 178 -2.97 -5.73 -11.29
C VAL A 178 -1.81 -6.30 -10.46
N GLY A 179 -1.91 -7.55 -10.03
CA GLY A 179 -0.85 -8.22 -9.26
C GLY A 179 -0.66 -7.59 -7.88
N SER A 180 -1.75 -7.44 -7.12
CA SER A 180 -1.78 -6.75 -5.82
C SER A 180 -0.94 -7.41 -4.73
N GLY A 181 -0.58 -8.69 -4.88
CA GLY A 181 0.25 -9.40 -3.92
C GLY A 181 -0.35 -9.37 -2.51
N VAL A 182 0.34 -8.71 -1.59
CA VAL A 182 -0.10 -8.58 -0.20
C VAL A 182 -1.17 -7.50 0.05
N GLY A 183 -1.47 -6.65 -0.96
CA GLY A 183 -2.53 -5.64 -0.90
C GLY A 183 -2.14 -4.27 -0.34
N LEU A 184 -0.84 -4.00 -0.15
CA LEU A 184 -0.35 -2.76 0.47
C LEU A 184 -0.82 -1.48 -0.27
N VAL A 185 -0.76 -1.48 -1.60
CA VAL A 185 -1.19 -0.35 -2.43
C VAL A 185 -2.69 -0.12 -2.26
N GLY A 186 -3.50 -1.18 -2.30
CA GLY A 186 -4.93 -1.12 -2.01
C GLY A 186 -5.27 -0.57 -0.63
N ILE A 187 -4.50 -0.95 0.40
CA ILE A 187 -4.65 -0.40 1.75
C ILE A 187 -4.41 1.11 1.74
N CYS A 188 -3.39 1.59 1.02
CA CYS A 188 -3.10 3.03 0.93
C CYS A 188 -4.13 3.79 0.10
N LEU A 189 -4.62 3.21 -1.00
CA LEU A 189 -5.75 3.78 -1.77
C LEU A 189 -7.00 3.95 -0.88
N ALA A 190 -7.23 3.01 0.04
CA ALA A 190 -8.36 3.11 0.97
C ALA A 190 -8.26 4.26 1.98
N ARG A 191 -7.09 4.91 2.08
CA ARG A 191 -6.88 6.08 2.95
C ARG A 191 -7.13 7.41 2.24
N VAL A 192 -7.25 7.43 0.91
CA VAL A 192 -7.34 8.66 0.10
C VAL A 192 -8.72 8.87 -0.55
N LYS A 193 -9.77 8.23 -0.01
CA LYS A 193 -11.18 8.39 -0.43
C LYS A 193 -11.40 8.15 -1.94
N THR A 194 -10.82 7.08 -2.49
CA THR A 194 -11.08 6.69 -3.88
C THR A 194 -12.53 6.22 -4.06
N SER A 195 -13.11 6.33 -5.25
CA SER A 195 -14.51 5.93 -5.50
C SER A 195 -14.73 4.41 -5.43
N SER A 196 -13.76 3.62 -5.90
CA SER A 196 -13.79 2.16 -5.82
C SER A 196 -12.39 1.61 -5.95
N ILE A 197 -12.10 0.51 -5.26
CA ILE A 197 -10.82 -0.19 -5.34
C ILE A 197 -11.08 -1.64 -5.74
N VAL A 198 -10.44 -2.09 -6.82
CA VAL A 198 -10.38 -3.49 -7.20
C VAL A 198 -8.93 -3.95 -7.11
N LEU A 199 -8.67 -4.96 -6.30
CA LEU A 199 -7.38 -5.62 -6.14
C LEU A 199 -7.43 -7.00 -6.78
N SER A 200 -6.42 -7.33 -7.57
CA SER A 200 -6.41 -8.57 -8.34
C SER A 200 -5.08 -9.31 -8.23
N ASP A 201 -5.14 -10.63 -8.08
CA ASP A 201 -3.95 -11.49 -8.12
C ASP A 201 -4.27 -12.83 -8.79
N GLY A 202 -3.28 -13.41 -9.47
CA GLY A 202 -3.42 -14.68 -10.18
C GLY A 202 -3.19 -15.91 -9.30
N ASP A 203 -2.68 -15.74 -8.07
CA ASP A 203 -2.46 -16.83 -7.13
C ASP A 203 -3.54 -16.82 -6.01
N PRO A 204 -4.36 -17.89 -5.89
CA PRO A 204 -5.43 -17.96 -4.87
C PRO A 204 -4.93 -17.83 -3.43
N SER A 205 -3.73 -18.32 -3.12
CA SER A 205 -3.16 -18.26 -1.77
C SER A 205 -2.76 -16.83 -1.42
N THR A 206 -2.20 -16.10 -2.38
CA THR A 206 -1.88 -14.69 -2.30
C THR A 206 -3.13 -13.85 -2.13
N LEU A 207 -4.19 -14.15 -2.89
CA LEU A 207 -5.51 -13.52 -2.75
C LEU A 207 -6.11 -13.74 -1.35
N ALA A 208 -6.01 -14.95 -0.80
CA ALA A 208 -6.48 -15.24 0.56
C ALA A 208 -5.69 -14.43 1.61
N ASN A 209 -4.37 -14.36 1.47
CA ASN A 209 -3.50 -13.56 2.34
C ASN A 209 -3.82 -12.06 2.25
N MET A 210 -4.05 -11.54 1.03
CA MET A 210 -4.47 -10.16 0.81
C MET A 210 -5.77 -9.83 1.56
N LYS A 211 -6.78 -10.71 1.53
CA LYS A 211 -8.03 -10.51 2.27
C LYS A 211 -7.81 -10.45 3.78
N VAL A 212 -6.90 -11.26 4.32
CA VAL A 212 -6.49 -11.18 5.74
C VAL A 212 -5.85 -9.82 6.02
N ASN A 213 -4.93 -9.36 5.18
CA ASN A 213 -4.27 -8.06 5.35
C ASN A 213 -5.24 -6.88 5.30
N LEU A 214 -6.22 -6.90 4.39
CA LEU A 214 -7.29 -5.90 4.37
C LEU A 214 -8.06 -5.87 5.70
N GLY A 215 -8.44 -7.04 6.23
CA GLY A 215 -9.11 -7.15 7.52
C GLY A 215 -8.28 -6.62 8.69
N LEU A 216 -6.98 -6.88 8.70
CA LEU A 216 -6.05 -6.33 9.70
C LEU A 216 -5.96 -4.79 9.68
N ASN A 217 -6.32 -4.17 8.55
CA ASN A 217 -6.33 -2.73 8.38
C ASN A 217 -7.76 -2.14 8.44
N GLY A 218 -8.74 -2.91 8.92
CA GLY A 218 -10.11 -2.46 9.10
C GLY A 218 -10.91 -2.31 7.80
N LEU A 219 -10.43 -2.87 6.69
CA LEU A 219 -11.08 -2.78 5.39
C LEU A 219 -12.00 -3.97 5.16
N CYS A 220 -13.22 -3.70 4.69
CA CYS A 220 -14.20 -4.75 4.35
C CYS A 220 -14.04 -5.17 2.89
N CYS A 221 -13.83 -6.48 2.68
CA CYS A 221 -13.82 -7.05 1.34
C CYS A 221 -15.23 -7.49 0.93
N LEU A 222 -15.74 -6.99 -0.19
CA LEU A 222 -17.09 -7.28 -0.70
C LEU A 222 -17.32 -8.77 -1.04
N SER A 223 -16.25 -9.56 -1.15
CA SER A 223 -16.30 -10.99 -1.47
C SER A 223 -16.25 -11.92 -0.25
N SER A 224 -16.35 -11.41 0.99
CA SER A 224 -16.32 -12.22 2.21
C SER A 224 -17.69 -12.23 2.92
N ALA A 225 -18.25 -13.42 3.12
CA ALA A 225 -19.58 -13.63 3.73
C ALA A 225 -19.61 -13.49 5.26
N THR A 226 -18.62 -12.84 5.88
CA THR A 226 -18.47 -12.75 7.34
C THR A 226 -18.28 -11.29 7.76
N ALA A 227 -19.34 -10.49 7.70
CA ALA A 227 -19.39 -9.21 8.40
C ALA A 227 -20.09 -9.42 9.75
N THR A 228 -19.40 -9.18 10.86
CA THR A 228 -20.02 -9.04 12.18
C THR A 228 -20.63 -7.64 12.32
N PRO A 229 -21.81 -7.49 12.93
CA PRO A 229 -22.66 -6.30 12.78
C PRO A 229 -22.41 -5.20 13.83
N GLU A 230 -21.14 -4.90 14.18
CA GLU A 230 -20.83 -3.95 15.26
C GLU A 230 -19.90 -2.79 14.85
N ARG A 231 -19.97 -2.30 13.61
CA ARG A 231 -19.25 -1.08 13.24
C ARG A 231 -20.15 -0.15 12.43
N THR A 232 -20.18 1.12 12.84
CA THR A 232 -20.93 2.21 12.23
C THR A 232 -20.60 2.36 10.74
N GLU A 233 -21.63 2.34 9.89
CA GLU A 233 -21.57 2.24 8.42
C GLU A 233 -20.91 3.43 7.69
N GLU A 234 -20.53 4.50 8.37
CA GLU A 234 -20.26 5.80 7.72
C GLU A 234 -18.82 6.01 7.20
N ASP A 235 -17.83 5.16 7.54
CA ASP A 235 -16.41 5.37 7.16
C ASP A 235 -15.72 4.19 6.47
N LEU A 236 -16.41 3.07 6.20
CA LEU A 236 -15.75 1.88 5.67
C LEU A 236 -15.65 1.90 4.14
N GLN A 237 -14.48 2.29 3.64
CA GLN A 237 -14.16 2.12 2.23
C GLN A 237 -14.11 0.62 1.88
N THR A 238 -14.96 0.20 0.94
CA THR A 238 -15.04 -1.18 0.49
C THR A 238 -14.00 -1.47 -0.59
N VAL A 239 -13.36 -2.63 -0.49
CA VAL A 239 -12.35 -3.10 -1.43
C VAL A 239 -12.81 -4.40 -2.07
N GLU A 240 -12.87 -4.45 -3.39
CA GLU A 240 -13.13 -5.69 -4.12
C GLU A 240 -11.82 -6.45 -4.33
N CYS A 241 -11.83 -7.75 -4.03
CA CYS A 241 -10.68 -8.62 -4.29
C CYS A 241 -11.09 -9.70 -5.28
N MET A 242 -10.38 -9.83 -6.38
CA MET A 242 -10.67 -10.79 -7.45
C MET A 242 -9.48 -11.70 -7.77
N HIS A 243 -9.79 -12.93 -8.16
CA HIS A 243 -8.80 -13.84 -8.73
C HIS A 243 -8.67 -13.57 -10.22
N LEU A 244 -7.49 -13.11 -10.67
CA LEU A 244 -7.24 -12.70 -12.05
C LEU A 244 -5.93 -13.28 -12.59
N PRO A 245 -5.91 -14.57 -12.98
CA PRO A 245 -4.84 -15.12 -13.80
C PRO A 245 -4.82 -14.40 -15.17
N TRP A 246 -3.74 -13.70 -15.48
CA TRP A 246 -3.64 -12.84 -16.66
C TRP A 246 -3.81 -13.62 -17.97
N GLU A 247 -3.39 -14.89 -18.00
CA GLU A 247 -3.43 -15.79 -19.13
C GLU A 247 -4.88 -16.07 -19.59
N SER A 248 -5.80 -16.20 -18.63
CA SER A 248 -7.19 -16.59 -18.86
C SER A 248 -8.20 -15.49 -18.55
N ALA A 249 -7.75 -14.29 -18.19
CA ALA A 249 -8.62 -13.15 -17.92
C ALA A 249 -9.58 -12.85 -19.09
N SER A 250 -10.87 -12.74 -18.77
CA SER A 250 -11.94 -12.44 -19.71
C SER A 250 -11.92 -10.97 -20.11
N GLU A 251 -12.02 -10.68 -21.41
CA GLU A 251 -12.06 -9.31 -21.92
C GLU A 251 -13.31 -8.56 -21.46
N SER A 252 -14.49 -9.20 -21.53
CA SER A 252 -15.75 -8.58 -21.12
C SER A 252 -15.81 -8.26 -19.63
N GLU A 253 -15.18 -9.09 -18.80
CA GLU A 253 -15.06 -8.86 -17.36
C GLU A 253 -14.14 -7.67 -17.08
N LEU A 254 -12.98 -7.61 -17.74
CA LEU A 254 -12.04 -6.50 -17.61
C LEU A 254 -12.63 -5.15 -18.06
N GLU A 255 -13.40 -5.15 -19.16
CA GLU A 255 -14.08 -3.95 -19.65
C GLU A 255 -15.14 -3.44 -18.68
N ALA A 256 -15.83 -4.33 -17.96
CA ALA A 256 -16.90 -3.96 -17.03
C ALA A 256 -16.40 -3.11 -15.85
N PHE A 257 -15.14 -3.27 -15.43
CA PHE A 257 -14.55 -2.46 -14.35
C PHE A 257 -14.41 -0.98 -14.72
N ALA A 258 -14.07 -0.70 -15.98
CA ALA A 258 -13.87 0.65 -16.53
C ALA A 258 -13.14 1.61 -15.55
N PRO A 259 -11.93 1.25 -15.08
CA PRO A 259 -11.21 2.03 -14.09
C PRO A 259 -10.77 3.38 -14.67
N ASP A 260 -10.62 4.36 -13.78
CA ASP A 260 -9.98 5.63 -14.13
C ASP A 260 -8.46 5.57 -13.99
N ILE A 261 -7.99 4.72 -13.06
CA ILE A 261 -6.57 4.51 -12.77
C ILE A 261 -6.28 3.01 -12.67
N VAL A 262 -5.25 2.56 -13.38
CA VAL A 262 -4.69 1.21 -13.26
C VAL A 262 -3.35 1.29 -12.52
N LEU A 263 -3.12 0.43 -11.54
CA LEU A 263 -1.89 0.37 -10.77
C LEU A 263 -1.22 -1.00 -10.91
N GLY A 264 0.10 -1.04 -10.76
CA GLY A 264 0.83 -2.30 -10.68
C GLY A 264 2.22 -2.11 -10.07
N ALA A 265 2.52 -2.85 -9.01
CA ALA A 265 3.81 -2.85 -8.34
C ALA A 265 4.60 -4.10 -8.72
N ASP A 266 5.77 -3.93 -9.33
CA ASP A 266 6.70 -5.02 -9.65
C ASP A 266 6.12 -6.14 -10.53
N VAL A 267 5.13 -5.83 -11.37
CA VAL A 267 4.46 -6.77 -12.28
C VAL A 267 5.28 -7.14 -13.53
N ILE A 268 6.40 -6.45 -13.78
CA ILE A 268 7.29 -6.67 -14.93
C ILE A 268 8.50 -7.53 -14.49
N TYR A 269 8.28 -8.84 -14.27
CA TYR A 269 9.32 -9.72 -13.72
C TYR A 269 9.62 -10.97 -14.56
N ASP A 270 8.61 -11.55 -15.22
CA ASP A 270 8.76 -12.77 -16.02
C ASP A 270 8.39 -12.49 -17.49
N PRO A 271 9.32 -12.65 -18.45
CA PRO A 271 9.05 -12.49 -19.87
C PRO A 271 7.83 -13.28 -20.38
N VAL A 272 7.56 -14.46 -19.82
CA VAL A 272 6.43 -15.32 -20.24
C VAL A 272 5.09 -14.67 -19.91
N CYS A 273 5.01 -13.92 -18.81
CA CYS A 273 3.79 -13.26 -18.38
C CYS A 273 3.52 -11.93 -19.12
N LEU A 274 4.53 -11.32 -19.75
CA LEU A 274 4.42 -9.97 -20.32
C LEU A 274 3.36 -9.82 -21.41
N PRO A 275 3.19 -10.74 -22.38
CA PRO A 275 2.12 -10.63 -23.36
C PRO A 275 0.72 -10.61 -22.71
N HIS A 276 0.53 -11.39 -21.66
CA HIS A 276 -0.73 -11.47 -20.92
C HIS A 276 -0.98 -10.22 -20.08
N LEU A 277 0.03 -9.74 -19.34
CA LEU A 277 -0.04 -8.48 -18.60
C LEU A 277 -0.39 -7.32 -19.53
N VAL A 278 0.31 -7.21 -20.65
CA VAL A 278 0.11 -6.13 -21.61
C VAL A 278 -1.29 -6.21 -22.26
N ARG A 279 -1.81 -7.41 -22.53
CA ARG A 279 -3.21 -7.60 -22.95
C ARG A 279 -4.19 -7.05 -21.90
N VAL A 280 -4.04 -7.43 -20.63
CA VAL A 280 -4.89 -6.97 -19.52
C VAL A 280 -4.86 -5.43 -19.42
N LEU A 281 -3.66 -4.83 -19.37
CA LEU A 281 -3.49 -3.37 -19.34
C LEU A 281 -4.16 -2.70 -20.54
N SER A 282 -4.04 -3.28 -21.74
CA SER A 282 -4.62 -2.70 -22.96
C SER A 282 -6.15 -2.69 -22.99
N ILE A 283 -6.79 -3.56 -22.19
CA ILE A 283 -8.25 -3.64 -22.03
C ILE A 283 -8.71 -2.66 -20.95
N LEU A 284 -8.07 -2.69 -19.78
CA LEU A 284 -8.38 -1.77 -18.67
C LEU A 284 -8.17 -0.30 -19.04
N LEU A 285 -7.24 0.00 -19.95
CA LEU A 285 -6.95 1.36 -20.42
C LEU A 285 -7.78 1.80 -21.64
N ARG A 286 -8.84 1.07 -22.01
CA ARG A 286 -9.72 1.51 -23.10
C ARG A 286 -10.53 2.74 -22.67
N PRO A 287 -10.69 3.76 -23.54
CA PRO A 287 -11.55 4.89 -23.24
C PRO A 287 -12.99 4.42 -22.96
N LYS A 288 -13.62 5.02 -21.95
CA LYS A 288 -15.05 4.80 -21.69
C LYS A 288 -15.83 5.24 -22.93
N GLN A 289 -16.64 4.35 -23.50
CA GLN A 289 -17.54 4.74 -24.58
C GLN A 289 -18.59 5.67 -23.96
N THR A 290 -18.46 6.97 -24.20
CA THR A 290 -19.56 7.89 -23.99
C THR A 290 -20.59 7.59 -25.06
N HIS A 291 -21.62 6.82 -24.72
CA HIS A 291 -22.84 6.84 -25.50
C HIS A 291 -23.38 8.26 -25.40
N SER A 292 -23.05 9.13 -26.36
CA SER A 292 -23.86 10.31 -26.58
C SER A 292 -25.20 9.77 -27.04
N SER A 293 -26.16 9.65 -26.12
CA SER A 293 -27.57 9.57 -26.47
C SER A 293 -27.95 10.93 -27.08
N THR A 294 -27.52 11.16 -28.32
CA THR A 294 -28.20 12.07 -29.22
C THR A 294 -29.55 11.44 -29.48
N HIS A 295 -30.53 11.74 -28.62
CA HIS A 295 -31.92 11.70 -29.01
C HIS A 295 -32.11 12.76 -30.11
N SER A 296 -31.78 12.38 -31.34
CA SER A 296 -32.27 13.06 -32.52
C SER A 296 -33.78 12.86 -32.55
N PHE A 297 -34.52 13.84 -32.04
CA PHE A 297 -35.96 13.95 -32.28
C PHE A 297 -36.18 14.17 -33.78
N PRO A 298 -37.09 13.42 -34.44
CA PRO A 298 -37.41 13.64 -35.84
C PRO A 298 -38.13 14.99 -35.99
N GLY A 299 -37.73 15.71 -37.03
CA GLY A 299 -38.07 17.11 -37.25
C GLY A 299 -39.56 17.41 -37.30
N THR A 300 -39.88 18.63 -36.88
CA THR A 300 -41.10 19.33 -37.27
C THR A 300 -40.68 20.62 -37.95
N GLU A 301 -40.92 20.69 -39.26
CA GLU A 301 -40.94 21.94 -40.00
C GLU A 301 -42.13 22.78 -39.51
N HIS A 302 -41.90 24.03 -39.10
CA HIS A 302 -42.48 25.19 -39.78
C HIS A 302 -42.24 26.55 -39.09
N VAL A 303 -41.71 27.46 -39.93
CA VAL A 303 -41.97 28.90 -40.13
C VAL A 303 -41.39 29.95 -39.15
N ASP A 304 -40.71 30.88 -39.82
CA ASP A 304 -40.09 32.13 -39.38
C ASP A 304 -41.00 33.06 -38.57
N ASP A 305 -40.44 33.77 -37.59
CA ASP A 305 -40.63 35.22 -37.51
C ASP A 305 -39.52 35.93 -36.72
N ALA A 306 -39.26 37.18 -37.11
CA ALA A 306 -38.09 37.96 -36.78
C ALA A 306 -38.18 38.77 -35.46
N ASN A 307 -36.99 39.19 -34.98
CA ASN A 307 -36.70 40.29 -34.04
C ASN A 307 -37.18 40.18 -32.58
N HIS A 308 -36.24 40.09 -31.63
CA HIS A 308 -35.78 41.27 -30.87
C HIS A 308 -34.59 40.93 -29.95
N LYS A 309 -33.61 41.84 -29.92
CA LYS A 309 -32.52 41.90 -28.93
C LYS A 309 -33.06 42.03 -27.51
N ASN A 310 -32.40 41.38 -26.55
CA ASN A 310 -31.87 42.04 -25.35
C ASN A 310 -30.91 41.11 -24.59
N ASP A 311 -29.72 41.67 -24.34
CA ASP A 311 -28.67 41.16 -23.46
C ASP A 311 -29.17 41.06 -22.01
N VAL A 312 -28.97 39.90 -21.38
CA VAL A 312 -28.76 39.80 -19.93
C VAL A 312 -27.66 38.77 -19.69
N ASP A 313 -26.50 39.29 -19.32
CA ASP A 313 -25.33 38.61 -18.81
C ASP A 313 -25.68 38.01 -17.43
N ASP A 314 -25.84 36.69 -17.35
CA ASP A 314 -25.94 35.97 -16.08
C ASP A 314 -24.67 35.13 -15.88
N GLY A 315 -23.83 35.62 -14.99
CA GLY A 315 -22.60 35.01 -14.52
C GLY A 315 -22.88 33.71 -13.78
N SER A 316 -23.01 32.64 -14.55
CA SER A 316 -23.02 31.27 -14.05
C SER A 316 -21.79 30.56 -14.63
N HIS A 317 -20.65 30.66 -13.91
CA HIS A 317 -19.57 29.70 -14.06
C HIS A 317 -20.02 28.35 -13.48
N GLY A 318 -20.99 27.73 -14.15
CA GLY A 318 -21.31 26.33 -13.98
C GLY A 318 -20.04 25.53 -14.20
N HIS A 319 -19.68 24.73 -13.20
CA HIS A 319 -18.63 23.73 -13.29
C HIS A 319 -18.79 22.98 -14.62
N LYS A 320 -17.89 23.23 -15.57
CA LYS A 320 -17.73 22.38 -16.74
C LYS A 320 -17.47 20.99 -16.20
N ALA A 321 -18.45 20.11 -16.35
CA ALA A 321 -18.30 18.69 -16.12
C ALA A 321 -17.00 18.26 -16.82
N CYS A 322 -16.03 17.82 -16.01
CA CYS A 322 -14.73 17.37 -16.47
C CYS A 322 -14.97 16.32 -17.56
N GLY A 323 -14.52 16.60 -18.79
CA GLY A 323 -14.57 15.64 -19.88
C GLY A 323 -13.89 14.36 -19.41
N SER A 324 -14.51 13.20 -19.64
CA SER A 324 -14.01 11.92 -19.11
C SER A 324 -12.54 11.73 -19.49
N GLU A 325 -11.65 11.94 -18.53
CA GLU A 325 -10.23 11.73 -18.74
C GLU A 325 -10.00 10.27 -19.12
N ARG A 326 -9.12 10.03 -20.08
CA ARG A 326 -8.74 8.67 -20.46
C ARG A 326 -8.15 7.97 -19.23
N PRO A 327 -8.38 6.66 -19.07
CA PRO A 327 -7.73 5.90 -18.01
C PRO A 327 -6.21 6.01 -18.10
N VAL A 328 -5.55 6.11 -16.95
CA VAL A 328 -4.08 6.20 -16.83
C VAL A 328 -3.55 5.01 -16.05
N ALA A 329 -2.34 4.54 -16.39
CA ALA A 329 -1.64 3.50 -15.62
C ALA A 329 -0.43 4.07 -14.87
N TYR A 330 -0.29 3.71 -13.58
CA TYR A 330 0.90 3.91 -12.78
C TYR A 330 1.54 2.56 -12.47
N ILE A 331 2.67 2.28 -13.11
CA ILE A 331 3.44 1.05 -12.91
C ILE A 331 4.78 1.40 -12.28
N ALA A 332 5.05 0.89 -11.08
CA ALA A 332 6.38 0.98 -10.46
C ALA A 332 7.07 -0.37 -10.57
N SER A 333 8.34 -0.38 -10.97
CA SER A 333 9.11 -1.62 -11.06
C SER A 333 10.58 -1.41 -10.76
N VAL A 334 11.17 -2.33 -9.99
CA VAL A 334 12.62 -2.45 -9.88
C VAL A 334 13.12 -3.20 -11.11
N ILE A 335 13.97 -2.56 -11.91
CA ILE A 335 14.58 -3.19 -13.07
C ILE A 335 15.64 -4.20 -12.61
N ARG A 336 15.21 -5.47 -12.45
CA ARG A 336 16.10 -6.59 -12.11
C ARG A 336 16.87 -7.12 -13.32
N ASN A 337 16.20 -7.14 -14.48
CA ASN A 337 16.75 -7.59 -15.75
C ASN A 337 16.32 -6.62 -16.84
N ILE A 338 17.30 -5.94 -17.44
CA ILE A 338 17.05 -4.95 -18.49
C ILE A 338 16.42 -5.57 -19.74
N ASN A 339 16.70 -6.83 -20.06
CA ASN A 339 16.11 -7.50 -21.21
C ASN A 339 14.62 -7.76 -21.01
N THR A 340 14.20 -8.16 -19.80
CA THR A 340 12.78 -8.31 -19.47
C THR A 340 12.05 -6.99 -19.58
N PHE A 341 12.65 -5.91 -19.07
CA PHE A 341 12.07 -4.57 -19.16
C PHE A 341 11.97 -4.07 -20.61
N ASN A 342 13.02 -4.26 -21.42
CA ASN A 342 13.00 -3.90 -22.83
C ASN A 342 11.96 -4.71 -23.60
N HIS A 343 11.82 -6.02 -23.31
CA HIS A 343 10.80 -6.85 -23.91
C HIS A 343 9.38 -6.34 -23.58
N PHE A 344 9.14 -5.89 -22.35
CA PHE A 344 7.88 -5.26 -21.97
C PHE A 344 7.61 -3.99 -22.80
N LEU A 345 8.62 -3.12 -22.94
CA LEU A 345 8.49 -1.89 -23.74
C LEU A 345 8.17 -2.18 -25.21
N GLU A 346 8.83 -3.18 -25.80
CA GLU A 346 8.58 -3.60 -27.18
C GLU A 346 7.12 -4.02 -27.39
N ILE A 347 6.60 -4.90 -26.52
CA ILE A 347 5.20 -5.37 -26.61
C ILE A 347 4.22 -4.22 -26.35
N ALA A 348 4.47 -3.39 -25.35
CA ALA A 348 3.62 -2.26 -25.00
C ALA A 348 3.56 -1.21 -26.11
N TRP A 349 4.70 -0.89 -26.75
CA TRP A 349 4.78 0.04 -27.88
C TRP A 349 4.08 -0.47 -29.13
N ILE A 350 4.17 -1.76 -29.43
CA ILE A 350 3.45 -2.37 -30.56
C ILE A 350 1.95 -2.09 -30.43
N LEU A 351 1.37 -2.22 -29.24
CA LEU A 351 -0.05 -1.92 -29.02
C LEU A 351 -0.43 -0.44 -29.16
N VAL A 352 0.48 0.47 -28.81
CA VAL A 352 0.28 1.92 -29.02
C VAL A 352 0.30 2.26 -30.51
N LEU A 353 1.15 1.61 -31.30
CA LEU A 353 1.25 1.82 -32.74
C LEU A 353 0.02 1.28 -33.50
N PHE A 354 -0.49 0.10 -33.11
CA PHE A 354 -1.70 -0.47 -33.72
C PHE A 354 -3.00 0.30 -33.38
N LYS A 355 -3.04 1.09 -32.30
CA LYS A 355 -4.24 1.85 -31.87
C LYS A 355 -4.31 3.31 -32.34
N GLY A 356 -3.32 3.81 -33.09
CA GLY A 356 -3.37 5.14 -33.71
C GLY A 356 -3.27 6.31 -32.71
N LYS A 357 -2.04 6.82 -32.55
CA LYS A 357 -1.62 8.11 -31.93
C LYS A 357 -2.29 8.59 -30.62
N SER A 358 -1.40 8.85 -29.64
CA SER A 358 -1.57 9.62 -28.38
C SER A 358 -1.72 8.81 -27.09
N ASN A 359 -0.81 7.87 -26.84
CA ASN A 359 -0.44 7.50 -25.47
C ASN A 359 0.96 8.05 -25.20
N SER A 360 1.08 9.02 -24.30
CA SER A 360 2.37 9.45 -23.75
C SER A 360 2.80 8.43 -22.70
N PHE A 361 3.63 7.47 -23.09
CA PHE A 361 4.33 6.63 -22.12
C PHE A 361 5.55 7.42 -21.64
N SER A 362 5.44 8.06 -20.48
CA SER A 362 6.59 8.67 -19.82
C SER A 362 7.16 7.67 -18.82
N ALA A 363 8.29 7.04 -19.16
CA ALA A 363 9.12 6.35 -18.18
C ALA A 363 9.96 7.41 -17.45
N PHE A 364 9.84 7.47 -16.13
CA PHE A 364 10.67 8.31 -15.27
C PHE A 364 11.58 7.44 -14.41
#